data_AF-A0A972JUR3-F1
#
_entry.id   AF-A0A972JUR3-F1
#
_cell.length_a   1.000
_cell.length_b   1.000
_cell.length_c   1.000
_cell.angle_alpha   90.00
_cell.angle_beta   90.00
_cell.angle_gamma   90.00
#
_symmetry.space_group_name_H-M   'P 1'
#
loop_
_entity.id
_entity.type
_entity.pdbx_description
1 polymer ?
#
loop_
_entity_poly.entity_id
_entity_poly.type
_entity_poly.pdbx_seq_one_letter_code
_entity_poly.pdbx_strand_id
1 'polypeptide(L)'
;MQVVRHLSIPGMGEVYFNKQPYHLTISENLQQHYSFDPAGRLLTSYLNGVNYRRGLNNAVLRREQIDTDGKTRRMLSADEIEALIADIRARVVSITEHVQYSELTDLLPWLHAILDWDYPRLCQEHERFRGIYKPISILPPDQYQAVVLQAAEGCSWNRCTFCTLYRDRAFRVKSPDDFQLHIHQVKDFIGEAIGLRKSLFLGDANALIMPQPRLLELLRITNEEFPIGIRRAGGSTFQGIYSFLDIFGAERKTQHDYQALQALGVKRIYVGLETGDQELFTLLNKPGSPQACVEAVHMIKQAGIAVGIILLAGVGGATLATQHVAHSIACVTAMDLAADDLIYVSLLVLSGMEAYTQQMHAIGTRALTQSELSQQVSILKKGLRAVYVGGPKVSLYHIEEFIY
;
A
#
# COMPACT_ATOMS: atom_id res chain seq x y z
N MET A 1 1.85 26.44 -20.85
CA MET A 1 3.15 25.89 -21.29
C MET A 1 3.99 25.67 -20.06
N GLN A 2 4.30 24.41 -19.71
CA GLN A 2 5.29 24.14 -18.66
C GLN A 2 6.65 24.58 -19.22
N VAL A 3 7.25 25.60 -18.60
CA VAL A 3 8.60 26.05 -18.97
C VAL A 3 9.55 24.90 -18.69
N VAL A 4 10.20 24.37 -19.72
CA VAL A 4 11.20 23.31 -19.60
C VAL A 4 12.46 23.93 -18.99
N ARG A 5 12.61 23.81 -17.67
CA ARG A 5 13.77 24.31 -16.93
C ARG A 5 14.91 23.30 -17.06
N HIS A 6 16.00 23.69 -17.71
CA HIS A 6 17.14 22.80 -17.94
C HIS A 6 18.48 23.55 -17.87
N LEU A 7 19.55 22.78 -17.69
CA LEU A 7 20.93 23.27 -17.68
C LEU A 7 21.84 22.22 -18.33
N SER A 8 22.77 22.67 -19.17
CA SER A 8 23.82 21.81 -19.73
C SER A 8 24.99 21.75 -18.75
N ILE A 9 25.34 20.54 -18.30
CA ILE A 9 26.41 20.31 -17.32
C ILE A 9 27.49 19.44 -17.96
N PRO A 10 28.77 19.88 -18.00
CA PRO A 10 29.88 19.08 -18.51
C PRO A 10 29.95 17.70 -17.86
N GLY A 11 30.04 16.64 -18.67
CA GLY A 11 30.07 15.25 -18.20
C GLY A 11 28.72 14.64 -17.83
N MET A 12 27.67 15.43 -17.58
CA MET A 12 26.31 14.95 -17.30
C MET A 12 25.35 15.17 -18.48
N GLY A 13 25.64 16.12 -19.37
CA GLY A 13 24.76 16.48 -20.49
C GLY A 13 23.62 17.41 -20.05
N GLU A 14 22.44 17.22 -20.63
CA GLU A 14 21.27 18.05 -20.34
C GLU A 14 20.57 17.58 -19.06
N VAL A 15 20.45 18.47 -18.08
CA VAL A 15 19.76 18.22 -16.82
C VAL A 15 18.46 19.02 -16.77
N TYR A 16 17.34 18.31 -16.68
CA TYR A 16 15.99 18.86 -16.64
C TYR A 16 15.43 18.86 -15.22
N PHE A 17 14.68 19.92 -14.87
CA PHE A 17 14.05 20.10 -13.57
C PHE A 17 12.53 20.26 -13.72
N ASN A 18 11.78 19.44 -13.01
CA ASN A 18 10.34 19.57 -12.85
C ASN A 18 10.00 19.80 -11.38
N LYS A 19 9.82 21.07 -11.01
CA LYS A 19 9.44 21.50 -9.66
C LYS A 19 7.92 21.62 -9.57
N GLN A 20 7.33 20.86 -8.66
CA GLN A 20 5.92 20.92 -8.27
C GLN A 20 5.81 21.27 -6.78
N PRO A 21 4.61 21.63 -6.27
CA PRO A 21 4.45 22.09 -4.89
C PRO A 21 5.05 21.14 -3.84
N TYR A 22 4.99 19.83 -4.10
CA TYR A 22 5.41 18.81 -3.13
C TYR A 22 6.43 17.82 -3.69
N HIS A 23 7.03 18.08 -4.84
CA HIS A 23 8.12 17.26 -5.34
C HIS A 23 9.02 18.00 -6.33
N LEU A 24 10.27 17.58 -6.37
CA LEU A 24 11.23 17.95 -7.41
C LEU A 24 11.69 16.68 -8.12
N THR A 25 11.53 16.65 -9.44
CA THR A 25 12.16 15.64 -10.29
C THR A 25 13.34 16.25 -11.03
N ILE A 26 14.48 15.60 -10.96
CA ILE A 26 15.70 15.90 -11.72
C ILE A 26 15.88 14.78 -12.74
N SER A 27 16.12 15.11 -14.01
CA SER A 27 16.38 14.13 -15.06
C SER A 27 17.64 14.46 -15.84
N GLU A 28 18.54 13.49 -15.98
CA GLU A 28 19.79 13.59 -16.74
C GLU A 28 19.61 12.91 -18.10
N ASN A 29 19.78 13.68 -19.19
CA ASN A 29 19.63 13.26 -20.59
C ASN A 29 18.34 12.48 -20.90
N LEU A 30 17.29 12.62 -20.08
CA LEU A 30 16.09 11.80 -20.13
C LEU A 30 16.34 10.28 -20.00
N GLN A 31 17.55 9.89 -19.59
CA GLN A 31 17.95 8.48 -19.38
C GLN A 31 17.88 8.10 -17.90
N GLN A 32 18.10 9.07 -17.02
CA GLN A 32 18.09 8.89 -15.58
C GLN A 32 17.19 9.93 -14.95
N HIS A 33 16.49 9.56 -13.87
CA HIS A 33 15.68 10.52 -13.14
C HIS A 33 15.55 10.16 -11.67
N TYR A 34 15.40 11.18 -10.83
CA TYR A 34 15.26 11.04 -9.39
C TYR A 34 14.20 12.02 -8.93
N SER A 35 13.34 11.58 -8.02
CA SER A 35 12.28 12.40 -7.45
C SER A 35 12.45 12.49 -5.95
N PHE A 36 12.32 13.70 -5.44
CA PHE A 36 12.47 14.02 -4.02
C PHE A 36 11.23 14.72 -3.49
N ASP A 37 10.97 14.55 -2.19
CA ASP A 37 9.95 15.32 -1.47
C ASP A 37 10.51 16.68 -0.98
N PRO A 38 9.68 17.56 -0.40
CA PRO A 38 10.12 18.91 0.01
C PRO A 38 11.21 18.92 1.08
N ALA A 39 11.34 17.84 1.86
CA ALA A 39 12.42 17.72 2.84
C ALA A 39 13.75 17.29 2.18
N GLY A 40 13.77 16.98 0.88
CA GLY A 40 14.93 16.48 0.15
C GLY A 40 15.07 14.96 0.18
N ARG A 41 14.09 14.22 0.71
CA ARG A 41 14.17 12.76 0.81
C ARG A 41 13.92 12.12 -0.54
N LEU A 42 14.75 11.14 -0.91
CA LEU A 42 14.54 10.35 -2.12
C LEU A 42 13.21 9.56 -2.03
N LEU A 43 12.39 9.68 -3.08
CA LEU A 43 11.15 8.93 -3.26
C LEU A 43 11.33 7.78 -4.26
N THR A 44 11.84 8.11 -5.45
CA THR A 44 12.08 7.16 -6.53
C THR A 44 13.29 7.58 -7.34
N SER A 45 13.99 6.61 -7.91
CA SER A 45 14.98 6.86 -8.96
C SER A 45 14.91 5.82 -10.07
N TYR A 46 15.35 6.22 -11.26
CA TYR A 46 15.59 5.35 -12.39
C TYR A 46 17.02 5.56 -12.86
N LEU A 47 17.81 4.49 -12.77
CA LEU A 47 19.25 4.50 -13.02
C LEU A 47 19.60 3.27 -13.84
N ASN A 48 20.24 3.45 -15.00
CA ASN A 48 20.79 2.37 -15.81
C ASN A 48 19.80 1.22 -16.08
N GLY A 49 18.53 1.54 -16.39
CA GLY A 49 17.49 0.53 -16.64
C GLY A 49 16.75 0.02 -15.40
N VAL A 50 17.14 0.46 -14.20
CA VAL A 50 16.63 -0.05 -12.93
C VAL A 50 15.80 1.02 -12.23
N ASN A 51 14.60 0.64 -11.79
CA ASN A 51 13.75 1.48 -10.95
C ASN A 51 13.99 1.18 -9.47
N TYR A 52 14.17 2.23 -8.68
CA TYR A 52 14.26 2.17 -7.23
C TYR A 52 13.12 2.98 -6.64
N ARG A 53 12.53 2.45 -5.57
CA ARG A 53 11.54 3.17 -4.77
C ARG A 53 11.97 3.05 -3.32
N ARG A 54 12.04 4.18 -2.62
CA ARG A 54 12.37 4.23 -1.19
C ARG A 54 11.09 4.39 -0.37
N GLY A 55 10.96 3.61 0.70
CA GLY A 55 9.94 3.79 1.71
C GLY A 55 10.36 4.82 2.77
N LEU A 56 9.38 5.34 3.52
CA LEU A 56 9.62 6.10 4.75
C LEU A 56 10.39 5.29 5.80
N ASN A 57 10.28 3.97 5.77
CA ASN A 57 11.07 3.08 6.61
C ASN A 57 12.51 2.87 6.09
N ASN A 58 12.98 3.66 5.15
CA ASN A 58 14.31 3.54 4.52
C ASN A 58 14.57 2.22 3.75
N ALA A 59 13.58 1.34 3.60
CA ALA A 59 13.72 0.20 2.70
C ALA A 59 13.72 0.70 1.24
N VAL A 60 14.56 0.09 0.39
CA VAL A 60 14.61 0.40 -1.04
C VAL A 60 14.24 -0.84 -1.84
N LEU A 61 13.15 -0.75 -2.58
CA LEU A 61 12.74 -1.77 -3.54
C LEU A 61 13.42 -1.50 -4.88
N ARG A 62 14.24 -2.45 -5.32
CA ARG A 62 14.83 -2.51 -6.66
C ARG A 62 13.88 -3.26 -7.60
N ARG A 63 13.60 -2.69 -8.77
CA ARG A 63 12.79 -3.29 -9.84
C ARG A 63 13.54 -3.20 -11.16
N GLU A 64 13.75 -4.36 -11.77
CA GLU A 64 14.43 -4.47 -13.05
C GLU A 64 13.60 -5.32 -13.99
N GLN A 65 13.52 -4.90 -15.24
CA GLN A 65 12.90 -5.66 -16.30
C GLN A 65 13.99 -6.48 -16.98
N ILE A 66 13.86 -7.81 -16.96
CA ILE A 66 14.86 -8.72 -17.55
C ILE A 66 14.51 -8.99 -19.01
N ASP A 67 13.24 -9.28 -19.31
CA ASP A 67 12.75 -9.56 -20.66
C ASP A 67 11.30 -9.06 -20.83
N THR A 68 10.61 -9.48 -21.90
CA THR A 68 9.24 -9.07 -22.19
C THR A 68 8.23 -9.49 -21.11
N ASP A 69 8.51 -10.54 -20.33
CA ASP A 69 7.58 -11.12 -19.35
C ASP A 69 8.15 -11.18 -17.91
N GLY A 70 9.45 -10.96 -17.75
CA GLY A 70 10.22 -11.11 -16.52
C GLY A 70 10.55 -9.78 -15.85
N LYS A 71 10.10 -9.65 -14.60
CA LYS A 71 10.45 -8.52 -13.71
C LYS A 71 11.00 -9.04 -12.40
N THR A 72 12.24 -8.68 -12.06
CA THR A 72 12.79 -8.96 -10.74
C THR A 72 12.49 -7.84 -9.76
N ARG A 73 12.27 -8.24 -8.52
CA ARG A 73 11.95 -7.36 -7.39
C ARG A 73 12.74 -7.85 -6.21
N ARG A 74 13.49 -6.97 -5.57
CA ARG A 74 14.16 -7.30 -4.32
C ARG A 74 14.38 -6.05 -3.49
N MET A 75 14.42 -6.24 -2.19
CA MET A 75 14.93 -5.22 -1.29
C MET A 75 16.45 -5.14 -1.45
N LEU A 76 16.99 -3.94 -1.40
CA LEU A 76 18.43 -3.70 -1.34
C LEU A 76 18.97 -4.01 0.05
N SER A 77 20.24 -4.43 0.13
CA SER A 77 20.99 -4.48 1.39
C SER A 77 21.38 -3.07 1.87
N ALA A 78 21.86 -2.97 3.11
CA ALA A 78 22.36 -1.70 3.67
C ALA A 78 23.45 -1.07 2.78
N ASP A 79 24.46 -1.84 2.41
CA ASP A 79 25.58 -1.39 1.57
C ASP A 79 25.11 -0.92 0.18
N GLU A 80 24.12 -1.60 -0.39
CA GLU A 80 23.54 -1.22 -1.69
C GLU A 80 22.73 0.08 -1.60
N ILE A 81 22.02 0.30 -0.50
CA ILE A 81 21.30 1.56 -0.24
C ILE A 81 22.31 2.69 -0.05
N GLU A 82 23.36 2.47 0.74
CA GLU A 82 24.42 3.45 0.97
C GLU A 82 25.08 3.88 -0.35
N ALA A 83 25.48 2.90 -1.18
CA ALA A 83 26.07 3.16 -2.48
C ALA A 83 25.11 3.93 -3.42
N LEU A 84 23.82 3.55 -3.46
CA LEU A 84 22.81 4.25 -4.25
C LEU A 84 22.65 5.72 -3.81
N ILE A 85 22.55 5.96 -2.50
CA ILE A 85 22.40 7.31 -1.95
C ILE A 85 23.67 8.13 -2.21
N ALA A 86 24.85 7.54 -2.06
CA ALA A 86 26.12 8.22 -2.35
C ALA A 86 26.24 8.63 -3.82
N ASP A 87 25.88 7.75 -4.77
CA ASP A 87 25.89 8.06 -6.21
C ASP A 87 24.93 9.22 -6.54
N ILE A 88 23.69 9.15 -6.05
CA ILE A 88 22.69 10.21 -6.27
C ILE A 88 23.17 11.54 -5.68
N ARG A 89 23.72 11.54 -4.46
CA ARG A 89 24.25 12.76 -3.83
C ARG A 89 25.41 13.36 -4.61
N ALA A 90 26.36 12.54 -5.08
CA ALA A 90 27.49 13.03 -5.87
C ALA A 90 27.03 13.75 -7.15
N ARG A 91 26.00 13.23 -7.82
CA ARG A 91 25.36 13.88 -8.97
C ARG A 91 24.69 15.20 -8.58
N VAL A 92 23.97 15.22 -7.46
CA VAL A 92 23.31 16.45 -6.96
C VAL A 92 24.33 17.51 -6.54
N VAL A 93 25.51 17.14 -6.03
CA VAL A 93 26.60 18.09 -5.76
C VAL A 93 27.01 18.79 -7.06
N SER A 94 27.34 18.02 -8.10
CA SER A 94 27.70 18.57 -9.41
C SER A 94 26.59 19.49 -9.96
N ILE A 95 25.32 19.08 -9.85
CA ILE A 95 24.19 19.91 -10.25
C ILE A 95 24.13 21.23 -9.47
N THR A 96 24.32 21.17 -8.16
CA THR A 96 24.29 22.36 -7.28
C THR A 96 25.38 23.36 -7.64
N GLU A 97 26.58 22.87 -7.94
CA GLU A 97 27.74 23.69 -8.32
C GLU A 97 27.50 24.50 -9.60
N HIS A 98 26.66 24.01 -10.50
CA HIS A 98 26.31 24.69 -11.75
C HIS A 98 25.05 25.56 -11.59
N VAL A 99 24.05 25.07 -10.83
CA VAL A 99 22.81 25.82 -10.59
C VAL A 99 23.06 27.14 -9.87
N GLN A 100 24.04 27.22 -8.96
CA GLN A 100 24.38 28.44 -8.23
C GLN A 100 24.85 29.61 -9.12
N TYR A 101 25.33 29.32 -10.33
CA TYR A 101 25.78 30.31 -11.32
C TYR A 101 24.80 30.45 -12.50
N SER A 102 23.55 30.04 -12.32
CA SER A 102 22.51 30.04 -13.36
C SER A 102 21.27 30.84 -12.94
N GLU A 103 20.32 31.01 -13.87
CA GLU A 103 18.99 31.58 -13.59
C GLU A 103 18.09 30.65 -12.74
N LEU A 104 18.55 29.43 -12.40
CA LEU A 104 17.77 28.42 -11.67
C LEU A 104 18.02 28.43 -10.15
N THR A 105 18.50 29.55 -9.58
CA THR A 105 18.88 29.66 -8.16
C THR A 105 17.72 29.41 -7.17
N ASP A 106 16.45 29.52 -7.59
CA ASP A 106 15.30 29.13 -6.76
C ASP A 106 15.18 27.61 -6.52
N LEU A 107 16.02 26.81 -7.18
CA LEU A 107 16.18 25.37 -6.92
C LEU A 107 17.20 25.09 -5.82
N LEU A 108 18.09 26.03 -5.48
CA LEU A 108 19.13 25.82 -4.46
C LEU A 108 18.58 25.33 -3.12
N PRO A 109 17.46 25.86 -2.57
CA PRO A 109 16.90 25.33 -1.32
C PRO A 109 16.54 23.84 -1.40
N TRP A 110 16.02 23.38 -2.54
CA TRP A 110 15.73 21.96 -2.75
C TRP A 110 17.00 21.13 -2.87
N LEU A 111 17.99 21.61 -3.63
CA LEU A 111 19.26 20.90 -3.81
C LEU A 111 20.02 20.77 -2.50
N HIS A 112 20.10 21.83 -1.69
CA HIS A 112 20.69 21.78 -0.36
C HIS A 112 19.93 20.81 0.56
N ALA A 113 18.59 20.85 0.56
CA ALA A 113 17.79 19.90 1.32
C ALA A 113 18.04 18.44 0.91
N ILE A 114 18.28 18.16 -0.37
CA ILE A 114 18.63 16.82 -0.86
C ILE A 114 20.03 16.41 -0.36
N LEU A 115 21.02 17.31 -0.46
CA LEU A 115 22.39 17.04 -0.04
C LEU A 115 22.52 16.76 1.45
N ASP A 116 21.57 17.27 2.23
CA ASP A 116 21.42 17.05 3.66
C ASP A 116 21.12 15.58 4.05
N TRP A 117 20.68 14.73 3.11
CA TRP A 117 20.29 13.34 3.35
C TRP A 117 21.33 12.32 2.90
N ASP A 118 22.34 12.08 3.74
CA ASP A 118 23.24 10.93 3.60
C ASP A 118 22.66 9.64 4.22
N TYR A 119 23.33 8.51 3.99
CA TYR A 119 22.90 7.22 4.51
C TYR A 119 22.81 7.18 6.05
N PRO A 120 23.80 7.68 6.81
CA PRO A 120 23.68 7.79 8.28
C PRO A 120 22.44 8.56 8.75
N ARG A 121 22.09 9.70 8.15
CA ARG A 121 20.89 10.46 8.50
C ARG A 121 19.61 9.71 8.14
N LEU A 122 19.59 8.98 7.02
CA LEU A 122 18.46 8.12 6.66
C LEU A 122 18.25 6.97 7.66
N CYS A 123 19.34 6.42 8.22
CA CYS A 123 19.26 5.45 9.32
C CYS A 123 18.70 6.07 10.61
N GLN A 124 19.06 7.32 10.93
CA GLN A 124 18.46 8.03 12.07
C GLN A 124 16.95 8.31 11.85
N GLU A 125 16.55 8.65 10.62
CA GLU A 125 15.14 8.77 10.24
C GLU A 125 14.40 7.44 10.40
N HIS A 126 15.02 6.31 10.03
CA HIS A 126 14.45 4.98 10.22
C HIS A 126 14.18 4.67 11.70
N GLU A 127 15.09 5.02 12.60
CA GLU A 127 14.86 4.82 14.04
C GLU A 127 13.72 5.69 14.57
N ARG A 128 13.60 6.94 14.09
CA ARG A 128 12.43 7.79 14.38
C ARG A 128 11.14 7.16 13.84
N PHE A 129 11.16 6.61 12.62
CA PHE A 129 10.02 5.90 12.04
C PHE A 129 9.56 4.73 12.92
N ARG A 130 10.50 3.90 13.41
CA ARG A 130 10.22 2.78 14.31
C ARG A 130 9.69 3.20 15.68
N GLY A 131 10.02 4.41 16.13
CA GLY A 131 9.44 5.00 17.34
C GLY A 131 7.97 5.41 17.19
N ILE A 132 7.52 5.69 15.97
CA ILE A 132 6.17 6.18 15.65
C ILE A 132 5.24 5.03 15.26
N TYR A 133 5.76 4.09 14.48
CA TYR A 133 4.99 3.01 13.87
C TYR A 133 5.37 1.64 14.44
N LYS A 134 4.36 0.84 14.77
CA LYS A 134 4.51 -0.62 14.65
C LYS A 134 4.68 -0.98 13.18
N PRO A 135 5.34 -2.10 12.83
CA PRO A 135 5.51 -2.47 11.44
C PRO A 135 4.19 -2.42 10.68
N ILE A 136 4.17 -1.63 9.60
CA ILE A 136 3.03 -1.54 8.69
C ILE A 136 3.20 -2.72 7.75
N SER A 137 2.42 -3.78 7.97
CA SER A 137 2.68 -5.06 7.30
C SER A 137 2.28 -5.04 5.82
N ILE A 138 1.10 -4.51 5.51
CA ILE A 138 0.63 -4.41 4.13
C ILE A 138 -0.48 -3.37 3.97
N LEU A 139 -0.54 -2.70 2.83
CA LEU A 139 -1.66 -1.88 2.39
C LEU A 139 -2.17 -2.39 1.03
N PRO A 140 -3.44 -2.17 0.67
CA PRO A 140 -3.90 -2.41 -0.69
C PRO A 140 -3.11 -1.54 -1.70
N PRO A 141 -2.85 -2.01 -2.94
CA PRO A 141 -2.00 -1.31 -3.90
C PRO A 141 -2.40 0.14 -4.19
N ASP A 142 -3.69 0.48 -4.15
CA ASP A 142 -4.17 1.84 -4.35
C ASP A 142 -3.95 2.76 -3.13
N GLN A 143 -3.55 2.19 -1.99
CA GLN A 143 -3.28 2.88 -0.73
C GLN A 143 -1.80 2.90 -0.33
N TYR A 144 -0.89 2.48 -1.23
CA TYR A 144 0.57 2.53 -1.00
C TYR A 144 1.13 3.93 -0.70
N GLN A 145 0.38 5.01 -0.97
CA GLN A 145 0.76 6.39 -0.67
C GLN A 145 -0.15 7.05 0.37
N ALA A 146 -0.96 6.27 1.10
CA ALA A 146 -1.81 6.80 2.15
C ALA A 146 -1.00 7.35 3.32
N VAL A 147 -1.57 8.29 4.08
CA VAL A 147 -1.12 8.55 5.46
C VAL A 147 -1.66 7.39 6.31
N VAL A 148 -0.77 6.56 6.85
CA VAL A 148 -1.19 5.44 7.72
C VAL A 148 -1.33 5.96 9.14
N LEU A 149 -2.49 5.71 9.74
CA LEU A 149 -2.83 6.02 11.11
C LEU A 149 -3.16 4.72 11.83
N GLN A 150 -2.33 4.30 12.78
CA GLN A 150 -2.50 3.05 13.52
C GLN A 150 -3.49 3.25 14.69
N ALA A 151 -4.80 3.29 14.39
CA ALA A 151 -5.84 3.29 15.42
C ALA A 151 -5.92 1.95 16.17
N ALA A 152 -5.58 0.87 15.48
CA ALA A 152 -5.35 -0.44 16.06
C ALA A 152 -3.98 -0.99 15.63
N GLU A 153 -3.47 -1.93 16.41
CA GLU A 153 -2.24 -2.67 16.13
C GLU A 153 -2.57 -4.16 16.05
N GLY A 154 -1.95 -4.89 15.12
CA GLY A 154 -2.11 -6.34 15.00
C GLY A 154 -3.45 -6.79 14.42
N CYS A 155 -3.73 -8.09 14.54
CA CYS A 155 -4.94 -8.73 14.03
C CYS A 155 -5.76 -9.32 15.18
N SER A 156 -7.06 -9.01 15.23
CA SER A 156 -7.99 -9.51 16.25
C SER A 156 -8.17 -11.04 16.23
N TRP A 157 -7.97 -11.68 15.08
CA TRP A 157 -8.07 -13.13 14.93
C TRP A 157 -6.71 -13.85 15.06
N ASN A 158 -5.69 -13.36 14.35
CA ASN A 158 -4.29 -13.82 14.30
C ASN A 158 -4.08 -15.36 14.30
N ARG A 159 -5.01 -16.14 13.73
CA ARG A 159 -4.97 -17.62 13.72
C ARG A 159 -5.14 -18.25 12.33
N CYS A 160 -5.29 -17.45 11.28
CA CYS A 160 -5.35 -17.96 9.90
C CYS A 160 -4.10 -18.76 9.57
N THR A 161 -4.24 -19.92 8.92
CA THR A 161 -3.11 -20.84 8.67
C THR A 161 -2.12 -20.31 7.64
N PHE A 162 -2.57 -19.40 6.77
CA PHE A 162 -1.76 -18.74 5.75
C PHE A 162 -1.18 -17.38 6.17
N CYS A 163 -1.71 -16.72 7.22
CA CYS A 163 -1.31 -15.34 7.51
C CYS A 163 -0.15 -15.27 8.52
N THR A 164 0.96 -14.65 8.09
CA THR A 164 2.17 -14.44 8.90
C THR A 164 2.39 -12.97 9.29
N LEU A 165 1.63 -12.04 8.70
CA LEU A 165 1.89 -10.60 8.71
C LEU A 165 1.81 -9.92 10.09
N TYR A 166 1.11 -10.51 11.06
CA TYR A 166 0.81 -9.89 12.35
C TYR A 166 1.20 -10.78 13.54
N ARG A 167 2.02 -11.82 13.30
CA ARG A 167 2.40 -12.81 14.32
C ARG A 167 3.31 -12.24 15.41
N ASP A 168 3.94 -11.11 15.13
CA ASP A 168 4.89 -10.41 15.99
C ASP A 168 4.24 -9.37 16.93
N ARG A 169 2.90 -9.20 16.89
CA ARG A 169 2.18 -8.27 17.77
C ARG A 169 0.78 -8.75 18.16
N ALA A 170 0.36 -8.40 19.38
CA ALA A 170 -1.00 -8.63 19.85
C ALA A 170 -1.96 -7.57 19.30
N PHE A 171 -3.26 -7.90 19.26
CA PHE A 171 -4.29 -6.93 18.90
C PHE A 171 -4.47 -5.90 20.02
N ARG A 172 -4.37 -4.61 19.69
CA ARG A 172 -4.63 -3.51 20.62
C ARG A 172 -5.33 -2.36 19.89
N VAL A 173 -6.31 -1.76 20.56
CA VAL A 173 -6.96 -0.51 20.14
C VAL A 173 -6.36 0.65 20.93
N LYS A 174 -5.95 1.72 20.25
CA LYS A 174 -5.42 2.92 20.93
C LYS A 174 -6.53 3.67 21.69
N SER A 175 -6.14 4.34 22.77
CA SER A 175 -6.99 5.36 23.38
C SER A 175 -7.08 6.58 22.45
N PRO A 176 -8.09 7.47 22.63
CA PRO A 176 -8.16 8.73 21.90
C PRO A 176 -6.87 9.54 22.03
N ASP A 177 -6.34 9.67 23.25
CA ASP A 177 -5.10 10.40 23.54
C ASP A 177 -3.88 9.77 22.84
N ASP A 178 -3.71 8.45 22.92
CA ASP A 178 -2.62 7.73 22.24
C ASP A 178 -2.72 7.90 20.73
N PHE A 179 -3.93 7.91 20.19
CA PHE A 179 -4.18 8.04 18.76
C PHE A 179 -3.92 9.47 18.27
N GLN A 180 -4.33 10.48 19.04
CA GLN A 180 -4.03 11.88 18.74
C GLN A 180 -2.52 12.14 18.79
N LEU A 181 -1.82 11.62 19.80
CA LEU A 181 -0.36 11.67 19.87
C LEU A 181 0.29 11.02 18.64
N HIS A 182 -0.19 9.84 18.24
CA HIS A 182 0.28 9.16 17.03
C HIS A 182 0.06 10.02 15.79
N ILE A 183 -1.12 10.63 15.61
CA ILE A 183 -1.38 11.54 14.48
C ILE A 183 -0.38 12.71 14.45
N HIS A 184 -0.12 13.35 15.59
CA HIS A 184 0.84 14.45 15.66
C HIS A 184 2.25 14.00 15.27
N GLN A 185 2.70 12.84 15.78
CA GLN A 185 3.99 12.26 15.41
C GLN A 185 4.08 11.93 13.92
N VAL A 186 3.01 11.38 13.33
CA VAL A 186 2.92 11.11 11.89
C VAL A 186 2.99 12.40 11.08
N LYS A 187 2.28 13.45 11.49
CA LYS A 187 2.31 14.77 10.84
C LYS A 187 3.70 15.38 10.86
N ASP A 188 4.35 15.35 12.02
CA ASP A 188 5.71 15.84 12.22
C ASP A 188 6.77 15.03 11.44
N PHE A 189 6.62 13.72 11.37
CA PHE A 189 7.55 12.86 10.64
C PHE A 189 7.44 13.02 9.11
N ILE A 190 6.21 13.05 8.60
CA ILE A 190 5.99 13.20 7.16
C ILE A 190 6.27 14.66 6.73
N GLY A 191 5.90 15.65 7.55
CA GLY A 191 6.08 17.07 7.25
C GLY A 191 5.30 17.50 6.01
N GLU A 192 5.90 18.42 5.23
CA GLU A 192 5.26 18.97 4.02
C GLU A 192 4.94 17.91 2.96
N ALA A 193 5.63 16.76 2.97
CA ALA A 193 5.35 15.64 2.08
C ALA A 193 3.95 15.04 2.29
N ILE A 194 3.21 15.43 3.33
CA ILE A 194 1.77 15.14 3.47
C ILE A 194 0.99 15.64 2.25
N GLY A 195 1.45 16.71 1.60
CA GLY A 195 0.84 17.24 0.38
C GLY A 195 0.81 16.28 -0.80
N LEU A 196 1.73 15.29 -0.85
CA LEU A 196 1.76 14.22 -1.86
C LEU A 196 0.69 13.15 -1.65
N ARG A 197 0.17 13.01 -0.43
CA ARG A 197 -0.73 11.92 -0.03
C ARG A 197 -2.18 12.37 -0.19
N LYS A 198 -3.03 11.52 -0.76
CA LYS A 198 -4.44 11.85 -1.08
C LYS A 198 -5.45 11.03 -0.27
N SER A 199 -5.00 10.11 0.56
CA SER A 199 -5.87 9.23 1.34
C SER A 199 -5.29 8.99 2.72
N LEU A 200 -6.16 8.61 3.65
CA LEU A 200 -5.80 8.16 4.99
C LEU A 200 -6.11 6.67 5.08
N PHE A 201 -5.19 5.88 5.61
CA PHE A 201 -5.40 4.48 5.89
C PHE A 201 -5.44 4.24 7.39
N LEU A 202 -6.61 3.87 7.91
CA LEU A 202 -6.81 3.52 9.29
C LEU A 202 -6.35 2.07 9.48
N GLY A 203 -5.09 1.90 9.90
CA GLY A 203 -4.47 0.60 10.15
C GLY A 203 -4.64 0.14 11.60
N ASP A 204 -4.19 -1.06 11.95
CA ASP A 204 -3.46 -2.05 11.14
C ASP A 204 -4.40 -3.07 10.47
N ALA A 205 -4.32 -4.37 10.81
CA ALA A 205 -4.97 -5.46 10.07
C ALA A 205 -6.51 -5.44 10.00
N ASN A 206 -7.17 -4.83 11.00
CA ASN A 206 -8.62 -4.93 11.18
C ASN A 206 -9.16 -3.77 12.02
N ALA A 207 -8.77 -2.52 11.71
CA ALA A 207 -9.10 -1.37 12.57
C ALA A 207 -10.61 -1.16 12.74
N LEU A 208 -11.44 -1.50 11.74
CA LEU A 208 -12.88 -1.27 11.83
C LEU A 208 -13.62 -2.24 12.77
N ILE A 209 -13.01 -3.34 13.24
CA ILE A 209 -13.65 -4.25 14.22
C ILE A 209 -13.89 -3.60 15.59
N MET A 210 -13.25 -2.47 15.85
CA MET A 210 -13.37 -1.70 17.08
C MET A 210 -14.84 -1.46 17.50
N PRO A 211 -15.14 -1.41 18.81
CA PRO A 211 -16.45 -1.00 19.29
C PRO A 211 -16.85 0.35 18.68
N GLN A 212 -18.07 0.41 18.15
CA GLN A 212 -18.53 1.54 17.34
C GLN A 212 -18.35 2.91 18.02
N PRO A 213 -18.67 3.11 19.32
CA PRO A 213 -18.48 4.41 19.96
C PRO A 213 -17.03 4.90 19.91
N ARG A 214 -16.06 4.00 20.17
CA ARG A 214 -14.63 4.30 20.09
C ARG A 214 -14.19 4.55 18.65
N LEU A 215 -14.69 3.78 17.69
CA LEU A 215 -14.37 3.98 16.27
C LEU A 215 -14.83 5.37 15.78
N LEU A 216 -16.06 5.77 16.12
CA LEU A 216 -16.58 7.10 15.75
C LEU A 216 -15.77 8.23 16.40
N GLU A 217 -15.34 8.07 17.65
CA GLU A 217 -14.45 9.01 18.34
C GLU A 217 -13.12 9.19 17.60
N LEU A 218 -12.43 8.10 17.24
CA LEU A 218 -11.16 8.19 16.51
C LEU A 218 -11.33 8.75 15.09
N LEU A 219 -12.45 8.47 14.42
CA LEU A 219 -12.76 9.06 13.11
C LEU A 219 -13.02 10.57 13.20
N ARG A 220 -13.62 11.07 14.29
CA ARG A 220 -13.77 12.52 14.51
C ARG A 220 -12.42 13.19 14.70
N ILE A 221 -11.55 12.64 15.56
CA ILE A 221 -10.17 13.11 15.72
C ILE A 221 -9.43 13.11 14.37
N THR A 222 -9.62 12.06 13.56
CA THR A 222 -9.04 11.98 12.21
C THR A 222 -9.52 13.13 11.32
N ASN A 223 -10.81 13.45 11.33
CA ASN A 223 -11.38 14.53 10.52
C ASN A 223 -10.97 15.93 11.01
N GLU A 224 -10.79 16.11 12.32
CA GLU A 224 -10.26 17.35 12.91
C GLU A 224 -8.82 17.61 12.44
N GLU A 225 -7.99 16.56 12.43
CA GLU A 225 -6.57 16.65 12.07
C GLU A 225 -6.31 16.61 10.55
N PHE A 226 -7.19 15.93 9.81
CA PHE A 226 -7.13 15.74 8.36
C PHE A 226 -8.51 15.93 7.72
N PRO A 227 -8.91 17.19 7.44
CA PRO A 227 -10.22 17.48 6.89
C PRO A 227 -10.44 16.84 5.51
N ILE A 228 -11.37 15.89 5.43
CA ILE A 228 -11.71 15.16 4.21
C ILE A 228 -12.50 16.05 3.25
N GLY A 229 -12.18 15.99 1.95
CA GLY A 229 -12.89 16.77 0.92
C GLY A 229 -12.48 18.24 0.83
N ILE A 230 -11.66 18.75 1.77
CA ILE A 230 -11.18 20.14 1.76
C ILE A 230 -9.88 20.26 0.96
N ARG A 231 -9.82 21.23 0.05
CA ARG A 231 -8.60 21.52 -0.74
C ARG A 231 -7.54 22.15 0.17
N ARG A 232 -6.38 21.51 0.29
CA ARG A 232 -5.24 22.00 1.07
C ARG A 232 -4.44 23.03 0.27
N ALA A 233 -3.54 23.74 0.97
CA ALA A 233 -2.45 24.47 0.33
C ALA A 233 -1.72 23.53 -0.66
N GLY A 234 -1.24 24.05 -1.80
CA GLY A 234 -0.63 23.23 -2.86
C GLY A 234 -1.61 22.37 -3.70
N GLY A 235 -2.92 22.43 -3.43
CA GLY A 235 -3.97 21.97 -4.35
C GLY A 235 -4.39 20.50 -4.22
N SER A 236 -3.88 19.77 -3.25
CA SER A 236 -4.26 18.37 -3.00
C SER A 236 -5.37 18.25 -1.95
N THR A 237 -6.18 17.20 -2.05
CA THR A 237 -7.35 16.95 -1.18
C THR A 237 -7.27 15.53 -0.63
N PHE A 238 -7.57 15.34 0.66
CA PHE A 238 -7.81 14.01 1.19
C PHE A 238 -9.17 13.50 0.70
N GLN A 239 -9.15 12.41 -0.04
CA GLN A 239 -10.31 11.89 -0.75
C GLN A 239 -11.21 11.01 0.12
N GLY A 240 -10.69 10.53 1.26
CA GLY A 240 -11.42 9.65 2.17
C GLY A 240 -10.49 8.82 3.06
N ILE A 241 -11.14 8.06 3.94
CA ILE A 241 -10.54 7.12 4.87
C ILE A 241 -10.75 5.70 4.34
N TYR A 242 -9.70 4.90 4.46
CA TYR A 242 -9.58 3.55 3.93
C TYR A 242 -9.16 2.62 5.06
N SER A 243 -9.66 1.39 5.11
CA SER A 243 -9.28 0.45 6.17
C SER A 243 -9.59 -1.00 5.81
N PHE A 244 -8.96 -1.93 6.51
CA PHE A 244 -9.34 -3.34 6.48
C PHE A 244 -10.49 -3.64 7.46
N LEU A 245 -11.34 -4.58 7.07
CA LEU A 245 -12.32 -5.22 7.95
C LEU A 245 -12.39 -6.71 7.64
N ASP A 246 -12.27 -7.56 8.65
CA ASP A 246 -12.54 -8.99 8.48
C ASP A 246 -14.05 -9.28 8.44
N ILE A 247 -14.42 -10.42 7.84
CA ILE A 247 -15.83 -10.80 7.63
C ILE A 247 -16.57 -10.88 8.97
N PHE A 248 -15.93 -11.43 10.00
CA PHE A 248 -16.49 -11.52 11.35
C PHE A 248 -16.74 -10.16 12.02
N GLY A 249 -15.84 -9.20 11.84
CA GLY A 249 -16.03 -7.84 12.29
C GLY A 249 -17.15 -7.13 11.52
N ALA A 250 -17.32 -7.47 10.24
CA ALA A 250 -18.36 -6.90 9.41
C ALA A 250 -19.78 -7.31 9.84
N GLU A 251 -19.97 -8.56 10.27
CA GLU A 251 -21.24 -9.07 10.82
C GLU A 251 -21.67 -8.38 12.12
N ARG A 252 -20.72 -7.79 12.85
CA ARG A 252 -20.97 -7.12 14.14
C ARG A 252 -21.46 -5.69 13.99
N LYS A 253 -21.57 -5.18 12.78
CA LYS A 253 -22.02 -3.81 12.48
C LYS A 253 -23.38 -3.83 11.81
N THR A 254 -24.22 -2.88 12.22
CA THR A 254 -25.52 -2.65 11.61
C THR A 254 -25.40 -1.74 10.39
N GLN A 255 -26.48 -1.67 9.60
CA GLN A 255 -26.56 -0.70 8.49
C GLN A 255 -26.34 0.74 8.96
N HIS A 256 -26.89 1.10 10.13
CA HIS A 256 -26.72 2.43 10.70
C HIS A 256 -25.26 2.72 11.08
N ASP A 257 -24.55 1.71 11.59
CA ASP A 257 -23.13 1.84 11.90
C ASP A 257 -22.32 2.18 10.65
N TYR A 258 -22.55 1.48 9.53
CA TYR A 258 -21.87 1.79 8.27
C TYR A 258 -22.22 3.16 7.72
N GLN A 259 -23.48 3.60 7.81
CA GLN A 259 -23.88 4.95 7.43
C GLN A 259 -23.14 6.02 8.25
N ALA A 260 -22.95 5.79 9.55
CA ALA A 260 -22.15 6.68 10.39
C ALA A 260 -20.67 6.71 9.99
N LEU A 261 -20.10 5.57 9.56
CA LEU A 261 -18.73 5.52 9.01
C LEU A 261 -18.62 6.32 7.70
N GLN A 262 -19.59 6.15 6.79
CA GLN A 262 -19.65 6.87 5.52
C GLN A 262 -19.72 8.39 5.75
N ALA A 263 -20.57 8.83 6.69
CA ALA A 263 -20.73 10.24 7.04
C ALA A 263 -19.45 10.87 7.61
N LEU A 264 -18.57 10.06 8.20
CA LEU A 264 -17.25 10.48 8.68
C LEU A 264 -16.13 10.29 7.64
N GLY A 265 -16.48 10.04 6.38
CA GLY A 265 -15.55 10.01 5.26
C GLY A 265 -14.86 8.67 5.03
N VAL A 266 -15.33 7.57 5.65
CA VAL A 266 -14.89 6.22 5.27
C VAL A 266 -15.40 5.94 3.86
N LYS A 267 -14.45 5.85 2.92
CA LYS A 267 -14.73 5.78 1.49
C LYS A 267 -14.64 4.36 0.94
N ARG A 268 -13.70 3.55 1.44
CA ARG A 268 -13.57 2.15 1.03
C ARG A 268 -13.11 1.25 2.16
N ILE A 269 -13.74 0.07 2.24
CA ILE A 269 -13.36 -1.00 3.16
C ILE A 269 -12.80 -2.17 2.37
N TYR A 270 -11.63 -2.65 2.76
CA TYR A 270 -11.00 -3.82 2.15
C TYR A 270 -11.33 -5.06 2.95
N VAL A 271 -11.92 -6.04 2.28
CA VAL A 271 -12.34 -7.30 2.87
C VAL A 271 -11.54 -8.41 2.21
N GLY A 272 -10.76 -9.13 3.00
CA GLY A 272 -10.17 -10.38 2.55
C GLY A 272 -11.30 -11.40 2.36
N LEU A 273 -11.47 -11.93 1.16
CA LEU A 273 -12.26 -13.14 0.91
C LEU A 273 -11.33 -14.37 0.91
N GLU A 274 -10.13 -14.21 0.34
CA GLU A 274 -9.14 -15.24 -0.01
C GLU A 274 -9.65 -16.29 -1.00
N THR A 275 -10.80 -16.90 -0.71
CA THR A 275 -11.43 -17.95 -1.51
C THR A 275 -12.95 -17.87 -1.38
N GLY A 276 -13.67 -18.10 -2.49
CA GLY A 276 -15.13 -18.31 -2.47
C GLY A 276 -15.54 -19.75 -2.13
N ASP A 277 -14.58 -20.67 -2.00
CA ASP A 277 -14.83 -22.08 -1.69
C ASP A 277 -14.92 -22.33 -0.17
N GLN A 278 -16.02 -22.91 0.30
CA GLN A 278 -16.31 -23.10 1.73
C GLN A 278 -15.36 -24.09 2.43
N GLU A 279 -14.99 -25.18 1.76
CA GLU A 279 -14.07 -26.18 2.29
C GLU A 279 -12.69 -25.55 2.50
N LEU A 280 -12.17 -24.89 1.46
CA LEU A 280 -10.89 -24.20 1.52
C LEU A 280 -10.90 -23.04 2.50
N PHE A 281 -12.00 -22.28 2.61
CA PHE A 281 -12.14 -21.21 3.60
C PHE A 281 -11.97 -21.75 5.03
N THR A 282 -12.55 -22.92 5.31
CA THR A 282 -12.43 -23.62 6.59
C THR A 282 -10.99 -24.07 6.84
N LEU A 283 -10.31 -24.63 5.83
CA LEU A 283 -8.89 -25.02 5.92
C LEU A 283 -7.98 -23.83 6.24
N LEU A 284 -8.28 -22.64 5.72
CA LEU A 284 -7.53 -21.41 6.00
C LEU A 284 -7.67 -20.92 7.46
N ASN A 285 -8.56 -21.54 8.26
CA ASN A 285 -8.87 -21.16 9.63
C ASN A 285 -9.19 -19.67 9.77
N LYS A 286 -10.02 -19.15 8.86
CA LYS A 286 -10.46 -17.76 8.84
C LYS A 286 -11.86 -17.66 9.44
N PRO A 287 -12.19 -16.63 10.24
CA PRO A 287 -13.52 -16.50 10.80
C PRO A 287 -14.50 -15.99 9.74
N GLY A 288 -15.74 -16.47 9.80
CA GLY A 288 -16.82 -16.16 8.85
C GLY A 288 -16.99 -17.25 7.78
N SER A 289 -17.57 -16.87 6.64
CA SER A 289 -17.77 -17.73 5.47
C SER A 289 -17.79 -16.90 4.17
N PRO A 290 -17.63 -17.53 2.99
CA PRO A 290 -17.84 -16.84 1.72
C PRO A 290 -19.23 -16.19 1.61
N GLN A 291 -20.28 -16.88 2.07
CA GLN A 291 -21.65 -16.35 2.05
C GLN A 291 -21.80 -15.13 2.97
N ALA A 292 -21.25 -15.19 4.18
CA ALA A 292 -21.23 -14.04 5.08
C ALA A 292 -20.48 -12.84 4.50
N CYS A 293 -19.42 -13.09 3.71
CA CYS A 293 -18.70 -12.04 2.99
C CYS A 293 -19.61 -11.32 1.98
N VAL A 294 -20.44 -12.06 1.24
CA VAL A 294 -21.42 -11.48 0.30
C VAL A 294 -22.40 -10.58 1.03
N GLU A 295 -22.98 -11.06 2.14
CA GLU A 295 -23.92 -10.30 2.96
C GLU A 295 -23.29 -9.03 3.55
N ALA A 296 -22.07 -9.14 4.08
CA ALA A 296 -21.31 -8.00 4.59
C ALA A 296 -21.05 -6.95 3.50
N VAL A 297 -20.66 -7.39 2.30
CA VAL A 297 -20.42 -6.48 1.16
C VAL A 297 -21.69 -5.74 0.78
N HIS A 298 -22.84 -6.40 0.71
CA HIS A 298 -24.11 -5.72 0.43
C HIS A 298 -24.44 -4.65 1.48
N MET A 299 -24.27 -4.92 2.77
CA MET A 299 -24.51 -3.92 3.84
C MET A 299 -23.58 -2.71 3.71
N ILE A 300 -22.28 -2.94 3.52
CA ILE A 300 -21.27 -1.87 3.34
C ILE A 300 -21.64 -1.00 2.14
N LYS A 301 -22.00 -1.63 1.02
CA LYS A 301 -22.38 -0.93 -0.22
C LYS A 301 -23.69 -0.16 -0.09
N GLN A 302 -24.69 -0.73 0.57
CA GLN A 302 -25.96 -0.02 0.85
C GLN A 302 -25.76 1.25 1.69
N ALA A 303 -24.66 1.34 2.46
CA ALA A 303 -24.31 2.55 3.20
C ALA A 303 -23.57 3.60 2.33
N GLY A 304 -23.29 3.30 1.06
CA GLY A 304 -22.55 4.17 0.15
C GLY A 304 -21.03 4.10 0.33
N ILE A 305 -20.50 3.01 0.88
CA ILE A 305 -19.06 2.75 1.03
C ILE A 305 -18.63 1.75 -0.03
N ALA A 306 -17.57 2.07 -0.78
CA ALA A 306 -17.00 1.14 -1.74
C ALA A 306 -16.29 -0.03 -1.03
N VAL A 307 -16.10 -1.15 -1.73
CA VAL A 307 -15.37 -2.30 -1.21
C VAL A 307 -14.13 -2.62 -2.05
N GLY A 308 -13.12 -3.19 -1.40
CA GLY A 308 -11.99 -3.83 -2.05
C GLY A 308 -11.91 -5.29 -1.66
N ILE A 309 -12.21 -6.20 -2.59
CA ILE A 309 -12.20 -7.65 -2.33
C ILE A 309 -10.82 -8.21 -2.65
N ILE A 310 -10.25 -8.96 -1.70
CA ILE A 310 -8.94 -9.61 -1.87
C ILE A 310 -9.16 -11.13 -1.98
N LEU A 311 -8.70 -11.70 -3.10
CA LEU A 311 -8.59 -13.13 -3.36
C LEU A 311 -7.13 -13.56 -3.23
N LEU A 312 -6.88 -14.83 -2.88
CA LEU A 312 -5.55 -15.38 -2.67
C LEU A 312 -5.30 -16.53 -3.65
N ALA A 313 -4.64 -16.25 -4.77
CA ALA A 313 -4.26 -17.27 -5.72
C ALA A 313 -3.21 -18.22 -5.12
N GLY A 314 -3.35 -19.51 -5.41
CA GLY A 314 -2.47 -20.57 -4.93
C GLY A 314 -2.99 -21.33 -3.71
N VAL A 315 -4.01 -20.84 -3.00
CA VAL A 315 -4.60 -21.60 -1.89
C VAL A 315 -5.30 -22.87 -2.39
N GLY A 316 -5.19 -23.94 -1.60
CA GLY A 316 -5.77 -25.24 -1.91
C GLY A 316 -4.93 -26.12 -2.85
N GLY A 317 -3.78 -25.61 -3.31
CA GLY A 317 -2.84 -26.37 -4.14
C GLY A 317 -3.44 -26.84 -5.46
N ALA A 318 -2.79 -27.83 -6.07
CA ALA A 318 -3.23 -28.39 -7.36
C ALA A 318 -4.60 -29.07 -7.29
N THR A 319 -4.95 -29.65 -6.13
CA THR A 319 -6.17 -30.45 -5.97
C THR A 319 -7.42 -29.58 -6.00
N LEU A 320 -7.40 -28.44 -5.30
CA LEU A 320 -8.56 -27.56 -5.17
C LEU A 320 -8.49 -26.35 -6.14
N ALA A 321 -7.51 -26.30 -7.05
CA ALA A 321 -7.28 -25.15 -7.92
C ALA A 321 -8.50 -24.78 -8.76
N THR A 322 -9.16 -25.77 -9.36
CA THR A 322 -10.32 -25.55 -10.25
C THR A 322 -11.55 -25.09 -9.46
N GLN A 323 -11.88 -25.76 -8.34
CA GLN A 323 -13.03 -25.38 -7.52
C GLN A 323 -12.82 -24.01 -6.86
N HIS A 324 -11.61 -23.71 -6.40
CA HIS A 324 -11.26 -22.41 -5.85
C HIS A 324 -11.57 -21.28 -6.83
N VAL A 325 -11.17 -21.43 -8.10
CA VAL A 325 -11.45 -20.44 -9.15
C VAL A 325 -12.96 -20.30 -9.39
N ALA A 326 -13.65 -21.40 -9.62
CA ALA A 326 -15.07 -21.39 -9.95
C ALA A 326 -15.91 -20.76 -8.83
N HIS A 327 -15.70 -21.20 -7.59
CA HIS A 327 -16.44 -20.71 -6.43
C HIS A 327 -16.05 -19.28 -6.06
N SER A 328 -14.79 -18.86 -6.25
CA SER A 328 -14.39 -17.46 -6.06
C SER A 328 -15.06 -16.53 -7.07
N ILE A 329 -15.14 -16.92 -8.35
CA ILE A 329 -15.85 -16.13 -9.37
C ILE A 329 -17.34 -16.04 -9.05
N ALA A 330 -17.98 -17.16 -8.69
CA ALA A 330 -19.41 -17.17 -8.33
C ALA A 330 -19.68 -16.28 -7.10
N CYS A 331 -18.88 -16.41 -6.05
CA CYS A 331 -19.01 -15.62 -4.82
C CYS A 331 -18.84 -14.10 -5.09
N VAL A 332 -17.80 -13.71 -5.85
CA VAL A 332 -17.58 -12.29 -6.17
C VAL A 332 -18.64 -11.76 -7.15
N THR A 333 -19.21 -12.59 -8.01
CA THR A 333 -20.37 -12.21 -8.85
C THR A 333 -21.58 -11.87 -8.00
N ALA A 334 -21.84 -12.65 -6.94
CA ALA A 334 -22.97 -12.42 -6.04
C ALA A 334 -22.87 -11.14 -5.20
N MET A 335 -21.72 -10.45 -5.19
CA MET A 335 -21.51 -9.21 -4.43
C MET A 335 -22.01 -7.93 -5.14
N ASP A 336 -22.44 -8.04 -6.41
CA ASP A 336 -22.92 -6.92 -7.23
C ASP A 336 -21.96 -5.70 -7.23
N LEU A 337 -20.68 -5.94 -7.50
CA LEU A 337 -19.64 -4.91 -7.48
C LEU A 337 -19.79 -3.84 -8.59
N ALA A 338 -19.39 -2.61 -8.29
CA ALA A 338 -19.51 -1.43 -9.16
C ALA A 338 -18.13 -0.85 -9.54
N ALA A 339 -18.11 0.20 -10.37
CA ALA A 339 -16.89 0.76 -10.95
C ALA A 339 -15.92 1.39 -9.92
N ASP A 340 -16.43 1.81 -8.77
CA ASP A 340 -15.65 2.35 -7.65
C ASP A 340 -15.13 1.26 -6.69
N ASP A 341 -15.59 0.02 -6.85
CA ASP A 341 -15.07 -1.14 -6.14
C ASP A 341 -13.77 -1.66 -6.78
N LEU A 342 -13.03 -2.45 -6.01
CA LEU A 342 -11.77 -3.05 -6.43
C LEU A 342 -11.76 -4.55 -6.18
N ILE A 343 -11.08 -5.27 -7.07
CA ILE A 343 -10.74 -6.67 -6.85
C ILE A 343 -9.23 -6.82 -6.96
N TYR A 344 -8.64 -7.36 -5.90
CA TYR A 344 -7.23 -7.71 -5.84
C TYR A 344 -7.06 -9.21 -5.81
N VAL A 345 -6.17 -9.72 -6.67
CA VAL A 345 -5.69 -11.10 -6.60
C VAL A 345 -4.28 -11.06 -6.03
N SER A 346 -4.14 -11.48 -4.79
CA SER A 346 -2.84 -11.67 -4.11
C SER A 346 -2.26 -13.03 -4.44
N LEU A 347 -0.94 -13.15 -4.41
CA LEU A 347 -0.23 -14.42 -4.55
C LEU A 347 0.04 -15.02 -3.17
N LEU A 348 -0.15 -16.33 -3.03
CA LEU A 348 0.28 -17.07 -1.85
C LEU A 348 1.81 -17.17 -1.82
N VAL A 349 2.42 -16.73 -0.72
CA VAL A 349 3.87 -16.83 -0.47
C VAL A 349 4.11 -17.82 0.66
N LEU A 350 4.58 -19.03 0.35
CA LEU A 350 4.63 -20.13 1.33
C LEU A 350 5.64 -19.95 2.49
N SER A 351 6.53 -18.96 2.40
CA SER A 351 7.55 -18.72 3.44
C SER A 351 6.90 -18.42 4.80
N GLY A 352 7.26 -19.20 5.83
CA GLY A 352 6.72 -19.07 7.19
C GLY A 352 5.27 -19.57 7.36
N MET A 353 4.74 -20.36 6.42
CA MET A 353 3.38 -20.91 6.46
C MET A 353 3.38 -22.42 6.75
N GLU A 354 4.07 -22.87 7.80
CA GLU A 354 4.24 -24.30 8.11
C GLU A 354 2.89 -24.99 8.36
N ALA A 355 1.98 -24.33 9.09
CA ALA A 355 0.66 -24.87 9.40
C ALA A 355 -0.18 -25.13 8.13
N TYR A 356 -0.21 -24.15 7.22
CA TYR A 356 -0.89 -24.32 5.93
C TYR A 356 -0.23 -25.42 5.09
N THR A 357 1.11 -25.42 5.02
CA THR A 357 1.85 -26.44 4.24
C THR A 357 1.57 -27.85 4.75
N GLN A 358 1.53 -28.05 6.07
CA GLN A 358 1.19 -29.33 6.69
C GLN A 358 -0.26 -29.76 6.36
N GLN A 359 -1.22 -28.83 6.41
CA GLN A 359 -2.61 -29.10 6.02
C GLN A 359 -2.72 -29.52 4.55
N MET A 360 -2.00 -28.84 3.65
CA MET A 360 -1.97 -29.19 2.23
C MET A 360 -1.38 -30.59 1.99
N HIS A 361 -0.31 -30.95 2.70
CA HIS A 361 0.23 -32.31 2.66
C HIS A 361 -0.76 -33.36 3.18
N ALA A 362 -1.50 -33.06 4.25
CA ALA A 362 -2.47 -33.98 4.84
C ALA A 362 -3.63 -34.32 3.88
N ILE A 363 -4.04 -33.38 3.03
CA ILE A 363 -5.05 -33.61 1.98
C ILE A 363 -4.43 -34.15 0.67
N GLY A 364 -3.15 -34.53 0.68
CA GLY A 364 -2.46 -35.11 -0.47
C GLY A 364 -2.26 -34.13 -1.63
N THR A 365 -2.28 -32.82 -1.39
CA THR A 365 -2.06 -31.82 -2.43
C THR A 365 -0.63 -31.30 -2.45
N ARG A 366 -0.23 -30.73 -3.59
CA ARG A 366 1.02 -30.00 -3.76
C ARG A 366 0.74 -28.53 -4.01
N ALA A 367 1.72 -27.67 -3.69
CA ALA A 367 1.70 -26.28 -4.11
C ALA A 367 1.65 -26.18 -5.65
N LEU A 368 1.05 -25.11 -6.15
CA LEU A 368 1.12 -24.76 -7.56
C LEU A 368 2.55 -24.36 -7.93
N THR A 369 2.98 -24.78 -9.11
CA THR A 369 4.18 -24.24 -9.75
C THR A 369 3.96 -22.77 -10.13
N GLN A 370 5.04 -22.03 -10.41
CA GLN A 370 4.93 -20.62 -10.82
C GLN A 370 4.08 -20.44 -12.10
N SER A 371 4.15 -21.39 -13.04
CA SER A 371 3.35 -21.38 -14.27
C SER A 371 1.86 -21.59 -13.96
N GLU A 372 1.53 -22.59 -13.13
CA GLU A 372 0.15 -22.87 -12.72
C GLU A 372 -0.46 -21.72 -11.91
N LEU A 373 0.32 -21.11 -11.00
CA LEU A 373 -0.11 -19.94 -10.25
C LEU A 373 -0.40 -18.75 -11.19
N SER A 374 0.49 -18.49 -12.14
CA SER A 374 0.30 -17.44 -13.15
C SER A 374 -0.94 -17.69 -14.02
N GLN A 375 -1.17 -18.95 -14.39
CA GLN A 375 -2.37 -19.37 -15.11
C GLN A 375 -3.63 -19.16 -14.27
N GLN A 376 -3.63 -19.57 -13.00
CA GLN A 376 -4.77 -19.40 -12.09
C GLN A 376 -5.13 -17.91 -11.91
N VAL A 377 -4.12 -17.05 -11.72
CA VAL A 377 -4.30 -15.58 -11.66
C VAL A 377 -4.91 -15.06 -12.97
N SER A 378 -4.43 -15.54 -14.11
CA SER A 378 -4.98 -15.17 -15.43
C SER A 378 -6.45 -15.57 -15.57
N ILE A 379 -6.82 -16.78 -15.15
CA ILE A 379 -8.19 -17.28 -15.20
C ILE A 379 -9.10 -16.47 -14.26
N LEU A 380 -8.71 -16.26 -13.00
CA LEU A 380 -9.46 -15.42 -12.06
C LEU A 380 -9.70 -14.01 -12.63
N LYS A 381 -8.64 -13.37 -13.14
CA LYS A 381 -8.74 -12.02 -13.70
C LYS A 381 -9.63 -11.96 -14.93
N LYS A 382 -9.51 -12.92 -15.85
CA LYS A 382 -10.35 -12.98 -17.06
C LYS A 382 -11.81 -13.25 -16.71
N GLY A 383 -12.08 -14.23 -15.84
CA GLY A 383 -13.42 -14.56 -15.40
C GLY A 383 -14.13 -13.37 -14.73
N LEU A 384 -13.47 -12.71 -13.78
CA LEU A 384 -14.04 -11.57 -13.07
C LEU A 384 -14.27 -10.35 -13.98
N ARG A 385 -13.36 -10.10 -14.95
CA ARG A 385 -13.56 -9.03 -15.94
C ARG A 385 -14.69 -9.32 -16.92
N ALA A 386 -14.93 -10.59 -17.23
CA ALA A 386 -16.03 -10.99 -18.11
C ALA A 386 -17.39 -10.80 -17.43
N VAL A 387 -17.47 -11.02 -16.12
CA VAL A 387 -18.67 -10.74 -15.31
C VAL A 387 -18.95 -9.23 -15.25
N TYR A 388 -17.90 -8.43 -15.04
CA TYR A 388 -18.02 -7.00 -14.77
C TYR A 388 -17.57 -6.11 -15.94
N VAL A 389 -18.34 -6.09 -17.03
CA VAL A 389 -18.06 -5.17 -18.15
C VAL A 389 -18.30 -3.73 -17.70
N GLY A 390 -17.22 -2.95 -17.52
CA GLY A 390 -17.28 -1.60 -16.96
C GLY A 390 -17.44 -1.54 -15.44
N GLY A 391 -17.28 -2.67 -14.73
CA GLY A 391 -17.35 -2.75 -13.27
C GLY A 391 -15.98 -2.60 -12.58
N PRO A 392 -15.75 -3.28 -11.43
CA PRO A 392 -14.54 -3.07 -10.61
C PRO A 392 -13.23 -3.32 -11.36
N LYS A 393 -12.22 -2.55 -10.99
CA LYS A 393 -10.87 -2.78 -11.50
C LYS A 393 -10.29 -4.06 -10.87
N VAL A 394 -9.99 -5.05 -11.71
CA VAL A 394 -9.30 -6.29 -11.30
C VAL A 394 -7.79 -6.19 -11.50
N SER A 395 -7.04 -6.20 -10.40
CA SER A 395 -5.59 -5.99 -10.37
C SER A 395 -4.85 -7.07 -9.59
N LEU A 396 -3.56 -7.24 -9.90
CA LEU A 396 -2.66 -8.12 -9.16
C LEU A 396 -2.15 -7.36 -7.92
N TYR A 397 -2.00 -8.08 -6.81
CA TYR A 397 -1.54 -7.56 -5.54
C TYR A 397 -0.28 -8.31 -5.11
N HIS A 398 0.87 -7.75 -5.45
CA HIS A 398 2.16 -8.31 -5.04
C HIS A 398 2.54 -7.77 -3.68
N ILE A 399 2.31 -8.56 -2.62
CA ILE A 399 2.62 -8.15 -1.25
C ILE A 399 4.11 -7.85 -1.05
N GLU A 400 4.99 -8.51 -1.80
CA GLU A 400 6.44 -8.30 -1.79
C GLU A 400 6.88 -6.97 -2.43
N GLU A 401 5.99 -6.28 -3.16
CA GLU A 401 6.26 -4.93 -3.69
C GLU A 401 5.96 -3.83 -2.67
N PHE A 402 5.35 -4.17 -1.53
CA PHE A 402 4.96 -3.16 -0.58
C PHE A 402 6.16 -2.60 0.17
N ILE A 403 6.30 -1.29 0.04
CA ILE A 403 7.10 -0.45 0.91
C ILE A 403 6.25 0.75 1.27
N TYR A 404 6.29 1.12 2.54
CA TYR A 404 5.62 2.31 3.04
C TYR A 404 6.56 3.49 3.06
#